data_AF-A0A7C0UMU1-F1
#
_entry.id   AF-A0A7C0UMU1-F1
#
_cell.length_a   1.000
_cell.length_b   1.000
_cell.length_c   1.000
_cell.angle_alpha   90.00
_cell.angle_beta   90.00
_cell.angle_gamma   90.00
#
_symmetry.space_group_name_H-M   'P 1'
#
loop_
_entity.id
_entity.type
_entity.pdbx_description
1 polymer ?
#
loop_
_entity_poly.entity_id
_entity_poly.type
_entity_poly.pdbx_seq_one_letter_code
_entity_poly.pdbx_strand_id
1 'polypeptide(L)'
;MTIIELIKKIFLIEILQGLSVTFKHWISPSVTRQYPKEKRVPFPGSRGLHALVRNPVTGNAKCVGCGLCAAMCPSECIYIYTSEGDDNKKVVDRYEIEVLRCVFCGLCV
;
A
#
# COMPACT_ATOMS: atom_id res chain seq x y z
N MET A 1 -26.78 30.48 38.44
CA MET A 1 -25.70 29.47 38.64
C MET A 1 -26.15 28.55 39.76
N THR A 2 -26.29 27.25 39.49
CA THR A 2 -26.60 26.29 40.55
C THR A 2 -25.35 26.06 41.41
N ILE A 3 -25.53 25.78 42.71
CA ILE A 3 -24.42 25.50 43.64
C ILE A 3 -23.52 24.37 43.11
N ILE A 4 -24.11 23.40 42.39
CA ILE A 4 -23.43 22.26 41.79
C ILE A 4 -22.48 22.68 40.65
N GLU A 5 -22.89 23.63 39.80
CA GLU A 5 -22.03 24.15 38.73
C GLU A 5 -20.86 24.98 39.27
N LEU A 6 -21.08 25.70 40.38
CA LEU A 6 -20.02 26.46 41.05
C LEU A 6 -18.95 25.51 41.63
N ILE A 7 -19.36 24.40 42.25
CA ILE A 7 -18.45 23.36 42.77
C ILE A 7 -17.66 22.70 41.64
N LYS A 8 -18.32 22.33 40.52
CA LYS A 8 -17.62 21.74 39.36
C LYS A 8 -16.57 22.66 38.75
N LYS A 9 -16.84 23.97 38.70
CA LYS A 9 -15.89 24.99 38.19
C LYS A 9 -14.75 25.26 39.16
N ILE A 10 -15.02 25.34 40.47
CA ILE A 10 -13.99 25.58 41.50
C ILE A 10 -13.02 24.38 41.60
N PHE A 11 -13.55 23.16 41.56
CA PHE A 11 -12.74 21.93 41.67
C PHE A 11 -12.21 21.39 40.34
N LEU A 12 -12.44 22.11 39.22
CA LEU A 12 -11.91 21.78 37.88
C LEU A 12 -12.13 20.30 37.50
N ILE A 13 -13.30 19.76 37.86
CA ILE A 13 -13.60 18.32 37.78
C ILE A 13 -13.46 17.79 36.35
N GLU A 14 -13.77 18.61 35.34
CA GLU A 14 -13.63 18.25 33.93
C GLU A 14 -12.16 18.06 33.51
N ILE A 15 -11.24 18.86 34.06
CA ILE A 15 -9.80 18.71 33.80
C ILE A 15 -9.28 17.42 34.44
N LEU A 16 -9.71 17.12 35.67
CA LEU A 16 -9.37 15.87 36.34
C LEU A 16 -9.90 14.64 35.60
N GLN A 17 -11.12 14.71 35.05
CA GLN A 17 -11.65 13.66 34.19
C GLN A 17 -10.82 13.46 32.92
N GLY A 18 -10.37 14.54 32.27
CA GLY A 18 -9.46 14.47 31.13
C GLY A 18 -8.10 13.84 31.50
N LEU A 19 -7.49 14.29 32.59
CA LEU A 19 -6.23 13.75 33.11
C LEU A 19 -6.32 12.27 33.46
N SER A 20 -7.46 11.80 33.98
CA SER A 20 -7.69 10.38 34.28
C SER A 20 -7.58 9.51 33.03
N VAL A 21 -8.11 9.97 31.89
CA VAL A 21 -7.99 9.27 30.61
C VAL A 21 -6.54 9.26 30.12
N THR A 22 -5.82 10.37 30.23
CA THR A 22 -4.38 10.44 29.88
C THR A 22 -3.56 9.48 30.74
N PHE A 23 -3.80 9.45 32.05
CA PHE A 23 -3.10 8.56 32.98
C PHE A 23 -3.35 7.09 32.67
N LYS A 24 -4.58 6.74 32.29
CA LYS A 24 -4.94 5.38 31.82
C LYS A 24 -4.16 4.97 30.57
N HIS A 25 -3.97 5.89 29.61
CA HIS A 25 -3.18 5.61 28.41
C HIS A 25 -1.68 5.54 28.69
N TRP A 26 -1.16 6.31 29.65
CA TRP A 26 0.25 6.29 30.01
C TRP A 26 0.72 4.93 30.52
N ILE A 27 -0.15 4.22 31.25
CA ILE A 27 0.14 2.87 31.78
C ILE A 27 -0.17 1.77 30.75
N SER A 28 -0.89 2.09 29.68
CA SER A 28 -1.25 1.10 28.66
C SER A 28 -0.04 0.69 27.80
N PRO A 29 0.01 -0.57 27.31
CA PRO A 29 1.11 -1.03 26.47
C PRO A 29 1.16 -0.26 25.15
N SER A 30 2.37 -0.03 24.63
CA SER A 30 2.55 0.66 23.36
C SER A 30 2.09 -0.19 22.17
N VAL A 31 1.39 0.44 21.22
CA VAL A 31 0.93 -0.19 19.98
C VAL A 31 1.98 -0.14 18.85
N THR A 32 3.16 0.41 19.14
CA THR A 32 4.25 0.64 18.19
C THR A 32 4.95 -0.67 17.82
N ARG A 33 5.36 -0.80 16.56
CA ARG A 33 6.20 -1.90 16.08
C ARG A 33 7.61 -1.40 15.84
N GLN A 34 8.63 -2.18 16.18
CA GLN A 34 10.03 -1.77 15.98
C GLN A 34 10.49 -2.02 14.53
N TYR A 35 10.17 -1.10 13.61
CA TYR A 35 10.74 -1.14 12.26
C TYR A 35 12.25 -0.87 12.30
N PRO A 36 13.12 -1.59 11.56
CA PRO A 36 12.83 -2.60 10.53
C PRO A 36 12.77 -4.06 11.02
N LYS A 37 12.97 -4.32 12.32
CA LYS A 37 13.01 -5.67 12.91
C LYS A 37 11.66 -6.37 12.87
N GLU A 38 10.60 -5.63 13.19
CA GLU A 38 9.22 -6.10 13.19
C GLU A 38 8.43 -5.43 12.07
N LYS A 39 8.11 -6.19 11.02
CA LYS A 39 7.31 -5.71 9.88
C LYS A 39 5.88 -6.28 9.95
N ARG A 40 4.92 -5.53 9.42
CA ARG A 40 3.56 -6.05 9.23
C ARG A 40 3.54 -6.99 8.03
N VAL A 41 2.94 -8.17 8.21
CA VAL A 41 2.68 -9.09 7.11
C VAL A 41 1.62 -8.46 6.19
N PRO A 42 1.88 -8.33 4.87
CA PRO A 42 0.89 -7.86 3.93
C PRO A 42 -0.33 -8.80 3.90
N PHE A 43 -1.52 -8.24 3.76
CA PHE A 43 -2.75 -9.02 3.58
C PHE A 43 -2.82 -9.61 2.16
N PRO A 44 -3.57 -10.71 1.94
CA PRO A 44 -3.77 -11.26 0.60
C PRO A 44 -4.35 -10.20 -0.34
N GLY A 45 -3.75 -10.03 -1.52
CA GLY A 45 -4.14 -8.97 -2.46
C GLY A 45 -3.58 -7.58 -2.15
N SER A 46 -2.62 -7.47 -1.21
CA SER A 46 -1.88 -6.23 -1.01
C SER A 46 -1.18 -5.82 -2.30
N ARG A 47 -1.34 -4.55 -2.69
CA ARG A 47 -0.66 -3.98 -3.86
C ARG A 47 0.71 -3.48 -3.43
N GLY A 48 1.74 -3.87 -4.17
CA GLY A 48 3.14 -3.57 -3.84
C GLY A 48 3.94 -3.31 -5.11
N LEU A 49 5.25 -3.58 -5.04
CA LEU A 49 6.11 -3.44 -6.19
C LEU A 49 5.74 -4.45 -7.29
N HIS A 50 5.68 -3.96 -8.53
CA HIS A 50 5.36 -4.76 -9.70
C HIS A 50 6.45 -5.81 -9.95
N ALA A 51 6.04 -7.00 -10.39
CA ALA A 51 6.95 -8.05 -10.80
C ALA A 51 6.38 -8.77 -12.03
N LEU A 52 7.24 -9.01 -13.02
CA LEU A 52 6.86 -9.79 -14.20
C LEU A 52 6.91 -11.28 -13.86
N VAL A 53 5.75 -11.94 -13.88
CA VAL A 53 5.66 -13.37 -13.55
C VAL A 53 6.31 -14.21 -14.65
N ARG A 54 7.16 -15.16 -14.23
CA ARG A 54 7.77 -16.16 -15.12
C ARG A 54 7.03 -17.49 -15.03
N ASN A 55 7.08 -18.27 -16.11
CA ASN A 55 6.57 -19.63 -16.14
C ASN A 55 7.51 -20.53 -15.32
N PRO A 56 7.01 -21.34 -14.37
CA PRO A 56 7.85 -22.18 -13.51
C PRO A 56 8.51 -23.35 -14.25
N VAL A 57 7.97 -23.79 -15.39
CA VAL A 57 8.51 -24.92 -16.17
C VAL A 57 9.55 -24.45 -17.17
N THR A 58 9.27 -23.37 -17.90
CA THR A 58 10.15 -22.89 -18.99
C THR A 58 11.07 -21.74 -18.57
N GLY A 59 10.83 -21.10 -17.43
CA GLY A 59 11.58 -19.93 -16.97
C GLY A 59 11.31 -18.64 -17.75
N ASN A 60 10.58 -18.71 -18.86
CA ASN A 60 10.25 -17.57 -19.72
C ASN A 60 9.22 -16.65 -19.06
N ALA A 61 9.25 -15.37 -19.43
CA ALA A 61 8.20 -14.42 -19.06
C ALA A 61 6.83 -14.91 -19.51
N LYS A 62 5.80 -14.75 -18.68
CA LYS A 62 4.39 -15.03 -19.08
C LYS A 62 3.81 -13.94 -20.00
N CYS A 63 4.45 -12.78 -20.09
CA CYS A 63 3.98 -11.68 -20.91
C CYS A 63 4.07 -12.04 -22.41
N VAL A 64 2.98 -11.84 -23.13
CA VAL A 64 2.89 -12.08 -24.59
C VAL A 64 2.91 -10.79 -25.41
N GLY A 65 3.10 -9.64 -24.77
CA GLY A 65 3.13 -8.35 -25.46
C GLY A 65 1.77 -7.89 -26.01
N CYS A 66 0.66 -8.21 -25.32
CA CYS A 66 -0.69 -7.85 -25.77
C CYS A 66 -1.03 -6.35 -25.62
N GLY A 67 -0.31 -5.60 -24.78
CA GLY A 67 -0.55 -4.17 -24.57
C GLY A 67 -1.72 -3.80 -23.65
N LEU A 68 -2.52 -4.78 -23.19
CA LEU A 68 -3.73 -4.52 -22.38
C LEU A 68 -3.42 -3.81 -21.06
N CYS A 69 -2.32 -4.17 -20.39
CA CYS A 69 -1.92 -3.51 -19.15
C CYS A 69 -1.53 -2.04 -19.35
N ALA A 70 -0.90 -1.70 -20.48
CA ALA A 70 -0.57 -0.32 -20.83
C ALA A 70 -1.84 0.49 -21.15
N ALA A 71 -2.78 -0.11 -21.88
CA ALA A 71 -4.06 0.52 -22.21
C ALA A 71 -4.94 0.79 -20.98
N MET A 72 -4.92 -0.10 -19.97
CA MET A 72 -5.73 0.07 -18.76
C MET A 72 -5.04 0.91 -17.68
N CYS A 73 -3.78 1.29 -17.87
CA CYS A 73 -3.02 2.06 -16.88
C CYS A 73 -3.58 3.50 -16.80
N PRO A 74 -4.14 3.93 -15.65
CA PRO A 74 -4.73 5.26 -15.54
C PRO A 74 -3.68 6.39 -15.55
N SER A 75 -2.42 6.06 -15.29
CA SER A 75 -1.31 7.02 -15.28
C SER A 75 -0.35 6.85 -16.46
N GLU A 76 -0.68 5.97 -17.43
CA GLU A 76 0.11 5.76 -18.65
C GLU A 76 1.62 5.61 -18.37
N CYS A 77 1.96 4.79 -17.38
CA CYS A 77 3.32 4.61 -16.89
C CYS A 77 3.99 3.31 -17.37
N ILE A 78 3.35 2.57 -18.27
CA ILE A 78 3.81 1.25 -18.75
C ILE A 78 4.20 1.37 -20.21
N TYR A 79 5.43 0.95 -20.54
CA TYR A 79 5.95 0.93 -21.90
C TYR A 79 6.34 -0.50 -22.27
N ILE A 80 5.86 -0.96 -23.43
CA ILE A 80 6.06 -2.33 -23.92
C ILE A 80 6.60 -2.25 -25.34
N TYR A 81 7.78 -2.83 -25.55
CA TYR A 81 8.43 -2.93 -26.84
C TYR A 81 8.41 -4.38 -27.28
N THR A 82 7.89 -4.63 -28.48
CA THR A 82 7.73 -5.98 -29.03
C THR A 82 8.33 -6.09 -30.42
N SER A 83 8.97 -7.22 -30.69
CA SER A 83 9.49 -7.64 -32.00
C SER A 83 8.73 -8.86 -32.51
N GLU A 84 8.85 -9.12 -33.82
CA GLU A 84 8.39 -10.37 -34.42
C GLU A 84 9.47 -11.44 -34.26
N GLY A 85 9.14 -12.54 -33.57
CA GLY A 85 10.01 -13.69 -33.46
C GLY A 85 9.88 -14.66 -34.64
N ASP A 86 10.81 -15.61 -34.72
CA ASP A 86 10.94 -16.58 -35.82
C ASP A 86 9.67 -17.41 -36.08
N ASP A 87 8.84 -17.60 -35.06
CA ASP A 87 7.57 -18.35 -35.11
C ASP A 87 6.34 -17.49 -35.51
N ASN A 88 6.52 -16.26 -36.02
CA ASN A 88 5.47 -15.22 -36.12
C ASN A 88 4.80 -14.88 -34.77
N LYS A 89 5.43 -15.22 -33.66
CA LYS A 89 4.96 -14.86 -32.31
C LYS A 89 5.61 -13.55 -31.89
N LYS A 90 4.82 -12.70 -31.23
CA LYS A 90 5.37 -11.48 -30.61
C LYS A 90 6.30 -11.86 -29.47
N VAL A 91 7.51 -11.30 -29.50
CA VAL A 91 8.49 -11.40 -28.43
C VAL A 91 8.54 -10.04 -27.71
N VAL A 92 8.59 -10.07 -26.39
CA VAL A 92 8.70 -8.85 -25.57
C VAL A 92 10.17 -8.54 -25.36
N ASP A 93 10.67 -7.50 -26.03
CA ASP A 93 12.07 -7.09 -25.93
C ASP A 93 12.33 -6.33 -24.64
N ARG A 94 11.42 -5.39 -24.32
CA ARG A 94 11.50 -4.54 -23.12
C ARG A 94 10.13 -4.30 -22.54
N TYR A 95 10.06 -4.38 -21.22
CA TYR A 95 8.88 -4.05 -20.42
C TYR A 95 9.32 -3.14 -19.29
N GLU A 96 8.85 -1.91 -19.32
CA GLU A 96 9.28 -0.85 -18.42
C GLU A 96 8.06 -0.24 -17.72
N ILE A 97 8.18 -0.02 -16.40
CA ILE A 97 7.18 0.67 -15.61
C ILE A 97 7.86 1.84 -14.92
N GLU A 98 7.38 3.05 -15.17
CA GLU A 98 7.81 4.23 -14.44
C GLU A 98 7.14 4.28 -13.07
N VAL A 99 7.84 3.76 -12.06
CA VAL A 99 7.29 3.57 -10.70
C VAL A 99 6.92 4.90 -10.05
N LEU A 100 7.61 6.00 -10.40
CA LEU A 100 7.30 7.33 -9.87
C LEU A 100 5.96 7.89 -10.37
N ARG A 101 5.49 7.44 -11.54
CA ARG A 101 4.19 7.81 -12.11
C ARG A 101 3.09 6.80 -11.75
N CYS A 102 3.46 5.64 -11.21
CA CYS A 102 2.48 4.61 -10.87
C CYS A 102 1.66 4.97 -9.64
N VAL A 103 0.33 4.78 -9.70
CA VAL A 103 -0.60 5.01 -8.58
C VAL A 103 -0.92 3.74 -7.78
N PHE A 104 -0.25 2.61 -8.08
CA PHE A 104 -0.42 1.31 -7.39
C PHE A 104 -1.89 0.84 -7.30
N CYS A 105 -2.68 1.07 -8.37
CA CYS A 105 -4.10 0.70 -8.42
C CYS A 105 -4.34 -0.80 -8.64
N GLY A 106 -3.41 -1.51 -9.27
CA GLY A 106 -3.50 -2.95 -9.53
C GLY A 106 -4.40 -3.34 -10.70
N LEU A 107 -4.78 -2.42 -11.59
CA LEU A 107 -5.57 -2.73 -12.80
C LEU A 107 -4.81 -3.55 -13.85
N CYS A 108 -3.48 -3.62 -13.74
CA CYS A 108 -2.59 -4.34 -14.64
C CYS A 108 -2.16 -5.72 -14.12
N VAL A 109 -2.76 -6.21 -13.02
CA VAL A 109 -2.46 -7.49 -12.36
C VAL A 109 -3.35 -8.61 -12.86
#